data_AF-A0A8J3XTY0-F1
#
_entry.id   AF-A0A8J3XTY0-F1
#
_cell.length_a   1.000
_cell.length_b   1.000
_cell.length_c   1.000
_cell.angle_alpha   90.00
_cell.angle_beta   90.00
_cell.angle_gamma   90.00
#
_symmetry.space_group_name_H-M   'P 1'
#
loop_
_entity.id
_entity.type
_entity.pdbx_description
1 polymer ?
#
loop_
_entity_poly.entity_id
_entity_poly.type
_entity_poly.pdbx_seq_one_letter_code
_entity_poly.pdbx_strand_id
1 'polypeptide(L)'
;MPERPRPSTIEELWADEGVQHSFTHSVLDIFEVLDEGEEPEFCSARPLTAEEITRALGSSWPTRADFERRYEQASEELDDLIEERGHACYTVLYDEQRHPSEIVFWGVTGD
;
A
#
# COMPACT_ATOMS: atom_id res chain seq x y z
N MET A 1 -5.30 29.02 1.25
CA MET A 1 -6.70 28.69 0.88
C MET A 1 -7.63 29.47 1.79
N PRO A 2 -8.71 30.10 1.31
CA PRO A 2 -9.69 30.74 2.19
C PRO A 2 -10.39 29.69 3.07
N GLU A 3 -10.69 30.03 4.33
CA GLU A 3 -11.49 29.17 5.22
C GLU A 3 -12.89 28.97 4.64
N ARG A 4 -13.26 27.71 4.35
CA ARG A 4 -14.65 27.36 4.05
C ARG A 4 -15.45 27.36 5.36
N PRO A 5 -16.70 27.87 5.35
CA PRO A 5 -17.59 27.75 6.49
C PRO A 5 -17.84 26.27 6.81
N ARG A 6 -17.91 25.93 8.10
CA ARG A 6 -18.22 24.56 8.54
C ARG A 6 -19.63 24.17 8.10
N PRO A 7 -19.85 22.98 7.52
CA PRO A 7 -21.17 22.51 7.13
C PRO A 7 -22.06 22.35 8.36
N SER A 8 -23.35 22.69 8.21
CA SER A 8 -24.33 22.69 9.30
C SER A 8 -25.30 21.51 9.24
N THR A 9 -25.27 20.76 8.14
CA THR A 9 -26.09 19.58 7.89
C THR A 9 -25.27 18.43 7.31
N ILE A 10 -25.81 17.21 7.35
CA ILE A 10 -25.19 16.03 6.75
C ILE A 10 -25.13 16.17 5.23
N GLU A 11 -26.16 16.75 4.61
CA GLU A 11 -26.23 16.97 3.17
C GLU A 11 -25.18 18.00 2.69
N GLU A 12 -24.97 19.07 3.46
CA GLU A 12 -23.91 20.05 3.17
C GLU A 12 -22.51 19.45 3.36
N LEU A 13 -22.34 18.60 4.37
CA LEU A 13 -21.10 17.87 4.60
C LEU A 13 -20.84 16.87 3.47
N TRP A 14 -21.86 16.12 3.07
CA TRP A 14 -21.78 15.14 1.98
C TRP A 14 -21.67 15.80 0.61
N ALA A 15 -22.01 17.08 0.43
CA ALA A 15 -21.78 17.81 -0.82
C ALA A 15 -20.31 18.24 -1.01
N ASP A 16 -19.47 18.14 0.02
CA ASP A 16 -18.03 18.33 -0.12
C ASP A 16 -17.43 17.09 -0.79
N GLU A 17 -16.89 17.25 -2.01
CA GLU A 17 -16.22 16.17 -2.76
C GLU A 17 -15.12 15.51 -1.92
N GLY A 18 -14.39 16.27 -1.11
CA GLY A 18 -13.36 15.73 -0.23
C GLY A 18 -13.91 14.85 0.89
N VAL A 19 -15.18 15.04 1.30
CA VAL A 19 -15.87 14.14 2.25
C VAL A 19 -16.41 12.90 1.55
N GLN A 20 -16.95 13.05 0.34
CA GLN A 20 -17.38 11.90 -0.47
C GLN A 20 -16.20 11.00 -0.85
N HIS A 21 -15.03 11.61 -1.07
CA HIS A 21 -13.76 10.97 -1.33
C HIS A 21 -12.92 10.79 -0.07
N SER A 22 -13.46 11.08 1.13
CA SER A 22 -12.77 10.81 2.39
C SER A 22 -12.71 9.30 2.50
N PHE A 23 -11.54 8.83 2.11
CA PHE A 23 -11.13 7.45 1.99
C PHE A 23 -11.52 6.60 3.19
N THR A 24 -11.49 5.28 3.03
CA THR A 24 -11.60 4.37 4.18
C THR A 24 -10.43 4.52 5.17
N HIS A 25 -9.47 5.40 4.87
CA HIS A 25 -8.18 5.53 5.53
C HIS A 25 -7.48 4.17 5.59
N SER A 26 -7.67 3.34 4.55
CA SER A 26 -7.00 2.07 4.39
C SER A 26 -5.83 2.21 3.42
N VAL A 27 -4.86 1.31 3.52
CA VAL A 27 -3.75 1.22 2.57
C VAL A 27 -4.21 0.93 1.13
N LEU A 28 -5.45 0.48 0.94
CA LEU A 28 -6.01 0.18 -0.38
C LEU A 28 -6.70 1.37 -1.04
N ASP A 29 -6.70 2.52 -0.38
CA ASP A 29 -7.14 3.81 -0.93
C ASP A 29 -6.06 4.35 -1.90
N ILE A 30 -5.77 3.55 -2.93
CA ILE A 30 -4.73 3.75 -3.93
C ILE A 30 -5.39 4.26 -5.20
N PHE A 31 -4.92 5.39 -5.73
CA PHE A 31 -5.34 5.93 -7.03
C PHE A 31 -4.57 5.32 -8.19
N GLU A 32 -3.33 4.89 -7.96
CA GLU A 32 -2.43 4.44 -9.02
C GLU A 32 -1.53 3.27 -8.57
N VAL A 33 -1.39 2.28 -9.45
CA VAL A 33 -0.41 1.20 -9.31
C VAL A 33 0.74 1.53 -10.25
N LEU A 34 1.92 1.69 -9.69
CA LEU A 34 3.11 2.14 -10.40
C LEU A 34 3.84 0.97 -11.07
N ASP A 35 4.58 1.25 -12.13
CA ASP A 35 5.58 0.35 -12.70
C ASP A 35 6.93 0.45 -11.95
N GLU A 36 7.83 -0.50 -12.19
CA GLU A 36 9.16 -0.50 -11.58
C GLU A 36 9.97 0.76 -11.99
N GLY A 37 10.37 1.56 -11.00
CA GLY A 37 11.19 2.77 -11.21
C GLY A 37 10.40 4.06 -11.41
N GLU A 38 9.07 4.03 -11.32
CA GLU A 38 8.27 5.24 -11.24
C GLU A 38 8.32 5.85 -9.84
N GLU A 39 8.26 7.18 -9.77
CA GLU A 39 8.31 7.92 -8.52
C GLU A 39 6.96 7.86 -7.79
N PRO A 40 6.93 7.58 -6.47
CA PRO A 40 5.67 7.51 -5.74
C PRO A 40 4.92 8.85 -5.69
N GLU A 41 3.67 8.86 -6.17
CA GLU A 41 2.72 9.95 -5.91
C GLU A 41 1.79 9.60 -4.73
N PHE A 42 1.14 10.60 -4.13
CA PHE A 42 0.25 10.39 -2.99
C PHE A 42 -0.85 9.36 -3.31
N CYS A 43 -1.10 8.40 -2.41
CA CYS A 43 -2.01 7.29 -2.63
C CYS A 43 -1.60 6.40 -3.83
N SER A 44 -0.32 6.05 -3.94
CA SER A 44 0.19 5.09 -4.92
C SER A 44 0.63 3.77 -4.28
N ALA A 45 0.61 2.70 -5.08
CA ALA A 45 1.21 1.42 -4.74
C ALA A 45 2.36 1.10 -5.68
N ARG A 46 3.57 0.91 -5.14
CA ARG A 46 4.74 0.51 -5.92
C ARG A 46 5.01 -0.99 -5.84
N PRO A 47 5.48 -1.64 -6.92
CA PRO A 47 6.01 -2.98 -6.85
C PRO A 47 7.34 -2.96 -6.12
N LEU A 48 7.61 -4.00 -5.31
CA LEU A 48 8.98 -4.25 -4.86
C LEU A 48 9.85 -4.76 -6.01
N THR A 49 11.09 -4.29 -6.03
CA THR A 49 12.12 -4.82 -6.93
C THR A 49 12.52 -6.24 -6.54
N ALA A 50 13.08 -7.02 -7.49
CA ALA A 50 13.54 -8.38 -7.20
C ALA A 50 14.60 -8.44 -6.08
N GLU A 51 15.43 -7.41 -5.96
CA GLU A 51 16.42 -7.28 -4.89
C GLU A 51 15.78 -7.03 -3.53
N GLU A 52 14.80 -6.13 -3.45
CA GLU A 52 14.03 -5.89 -2.23
C GLU A 52 13.27 -7.13 -1.77
N ILE A 53 12.62 -7.85 -2.70
CA ILE A 53 11.92 -9.10 -2.40
C ILE A 53 12.90 -10.12 -1.82
N THR A 54 14.06 -10.31 -2.46
CA THR A 54 15.05 -11.28 -1.98
C THR A 54 15.63 -10.88 -0.62
N ARG A 55 15.89 -9.59 -0.40
CA ARG A 55 16.40 -9.06 0.87
C ARG A 55 15.38 -9.21 1.99
N ALA A 56 14.13 -8.85 1.74
CA ALA A 56 13.08 -8.84 2.75
C ALA A 56 12.51 -10.24 3.01
N LEU A 57 12.19 -10.99 1.96
CA LEU A 57 11.47 -12.28 2.05
C LEU A 57 12.40 -13.49 1.91
N GLY A 58 13.68 -13.29 1.61
CA GLY A 58 14.70 -14.35 1.51
C GLY A 58 14.64 -15.18 0.22
N SER A 59 13.76 -14.84 -0.73
CA SER A 59 13.53 -15.59 -1.96
C SER A 59 13.14 -14.65 -3.10
N SER A 60 13.46 -15.01 -4.34
CA SER A 60 12.94 -14.36 -5.55
C SER A 60 11.53 -14.85 -5.93
N TRP A 61 11.05 -15.90 -5.27
CA TRP A 61 9.73 -16.53 -5.49
C TRP A 61 9.07 -16.76 -4.11
N PRO A 62 8.71 -15.70 -3.37
CA PRO A 62 8.17 -15.85 -2.03
C PRO A 62 6.80 -16.53 -2.07
N THR A 63 6.55 -17.45 -1.14
CA THR A 63 5.21 -18.00 -0.92
C THR A 63 4.44 -17.14 0.09
N ARG A 64 3.12 -17.36 0.19
CA ARG A 64 2.30 -16.81 1.28
C ARG A 64 2.89 -17.11 2.67
N ALA A 65 3.34 -18.34 2.90
CA ALA A 65 3.92 -18.74 4.17
C ALA A 65 5.25 -18.03 4.46
N ASP A 66 6.02 -17.67 3.43
CA ASP A 66 7.23 -16.86 3.58
C ASP A 66 6.90 -15.43 3.99
N PHE A 67 5.92 -14.82 3.34
CA PHE A 67 5.46 -13.48 3.68
C PHE A 67 4.89 -13.42 5.10
N GLU A 68 3.94 -14.29 5.45
CA GLU A 68 3.30 -14.31 6.78
C GLU A 68 4.33 -14.51 7.89
N ARG A 69 5.25 -15.47 7.72
CA ARG A 69 6.35 -15.70 8.66
C ARG A 69 7.23 -14.47 8.82
N ARG A 70 7.56 -13.78 7.72
CA ARG A 70 8.42 -12.59 7.77
C ARG A 70 7.71 -11.40 8.40
N TYR A 71 6.44 -11.23 8.10
CA TYR A 71 5.59 -10.21 8.68
C TYR A 71 5.46 -10.37 10.19
N GLU A 72 5.28 -11.60 10.68
CA GLU A 72 5.24 -11.88 12.13
C GLU A 72 6.59 -11.67 12.84
N GLN A 73 7.70 -12.01 12.18
CA GLN A 73 9.02 -11.99 12.80
C GLN A 73 9.71 -10.63 12.76
N ALA A 74 9.44 -9.84 11.73
CA ALA A 74 10.11 -8.57 11.49
C ALA A 74 9.30 -7.70 10.51
N SER A 75 8.09 -7.32 10.95
CA SER A 75 7.24 -6.36 10.23
C SER A 75 7.93 -5.02 10.03
N GLU A 76 8.72 -4.54 11.00
CA GLU A 76 9.43 -3.25 10.91
C GLU A 76 10.32 -3.16 9.66
N GLU A 77 11.00 -4.26 9.27
CA GLU A 77 11.84 -4.26 8.06
C GLU A 77 11.02 -4.27 6.76
N LEU A 78 9.79 -4.79 6.80
CA LEU A 78 8.86 -4.70 5.67
C LEU A 78 8.22 -3.31 5.59
N ASP A 79 8.04 -2.66 6.74
CA ASP A 79 7.52 -1.31 6.84
C ASP A 79 8.58 -0.27 6.42
N ASP A 80 9.87 -0.54 6.66
CA ASP A 80 11.01 0.27 6.18
C ASP A 80 11.10 0.35 4.64
N LEU A 81 10.37 -0.51 3.91
CA LEU A 81 10.25 -0.43 2.45
C LEU A 81 9.26 0.65 2.00
N ILE A 82 8.41 1.13 2.91
CA ILE A 82 7.39 2.13 2.65
C ILE A 82 8.06 3.50 2.85
N GLU A 83 8.27 4.20 1.75
CA GLU A 83 9.05 5.44 1.74
C GLU A 83 8.31 6.58 2.44
N GLU A 84 6.99 6.66 2.26
CA GLU A 84 6.15 7.74 2.79
C GLU A 84 4.77 7.24 3.27
N ARG A 85 4.15 7.99 4.18
CA ARG A 85 2.79 7.69 4.67
C ARG A 85 1.76 7.96 3.57
N GLY A 86 0.74 7.13 3.46
CA GLY A 86 -0.23 7.17 2.36
C GLY A 86 0.23 6.39 1.12
N HIS A 87 1.28 5.58 1.24
CA HIS A 87 1.78 4.73 0.17
C HIS A 87 1.67 3.25 0.55
N ALA A 88 1.56 2.42 -0.49
CA ALA A 88 1.58 0.97 -0.38
C ALA A 88 2.74 0.37 -1.19
N CYS A 89 3.18 -0.80 -0.76
CA CYS A 89 4.02 -1.69 -1.54
C CYS A 89 3.21 -2.93 -1.90
N TYR A 90 3.58 -3.57 -3.01
CA TYR A 90 3.06 -4.88 -3.33
C TYR A 90 4.11 -5.80 -3.95
N THR A 91 3.87 -7.10 -3.84
CA THR A 91 4.66 -8.11 -4.53
C THR A 91 3.83 -9.32 -4.90
N VAL A 92 4.30 -10.05 -5.91
CA VAL A 92 3.69 -11.30 -6.36
C VAL A 92 4.20 -12.44 -5.49
N LEU A 93 3.27 -13.24 -4.98
CA LEU A 93 3.54 -14.48 -4.28
C LEU A 93 3.32 -15.66 -5.21
N TYR A 94 4.05 -16.73 -4.92
CA TYR A 94 4.09 -17.92 -5.75
C TYR A 94 3.61 -19.14 -4.99
N ASP A 95 3.08 -20.12 -5.72
CA ASP A 95 2.85 -21.46 -5.19
C ASP A 95 4.15 -22.28 -5.08
N GLU A 96 4.04 -23.48 -4.52
CA GLU A 96 5.15 -24.45 -4.40
C GLU A 96 5.73 -24.87 -5.77
N GLN A 97 4.99 -24.68 -6.86
CA GLN A 97 5.43 -24.95 -8.23
C GLN A 97 6.01 -23.70 -8.92
N ARG A 98 6.12 -22.57 -8.23
CA ARG A 98 6.59 -21.28 -8.72
C ARG A 98 5.70 -20.64 -9.77
N HIS A 99 4.40 -20.94 -9.77
CA HIS A 99 3.44 -20.15 -10.52
C HIS A 99 2.98 -18.96 -9.68
N PRO A 100 2.84 -17.76 -10.27
CA PRO A 100 2.17 -16.64 -9.63
C PRO A 100 0.79 -17.06 -9.14
N SER A 101 0.54 -16.94 -7.84
CA SER A 101 -0.71 -17.37 -7.22
C SER A 101 -1.47 -16.21 -6.61
N GLU A 102 -0.75 -15.25 -6.00
CA GLU A 102 -1.35 -14.17 -5.22
C GLU A 102 -0.55 -12.87 -5.34
N ILE A 103 -1.19 -11.74 -4.99
CA ILE A 103 -0.52 -10.46 -4.81
C ILE A 103 -0.81 -10.01 -3.40
N VAL A 104 0.23 -9.61 -2.67
CA VAL A 104 0.09 -9.04 -1.34
C VAL A 104 0.36 -7.55 -1.38
N PHE A 105 -0.50 -6.78 -0.72
CA PHE A 105 -0.38 -5.34 -0.52
C PHE A 105 -0.20 -5.06 0.97
N TRP A 106 0.71 -4.15 1.31
CA TRP A 106 0.88 -3.60 2.66
C TRP A 106 1.41 -2.17 2.55
N GLY A 107 1.33 -1.39 3.62
CA GLY A 107 1.57 0.05 3.53
C GLY A 107 1.13 0.78 4.79
N VAL A 108 1.38 2.09 4.82
CA VAL A 108 1.00 2.97 5.93
C VAL A 108 -0.06 3.95 5.44
N THR A 109 -1.12 4.12 6.22
CA THR A 109 -2.21 5.07 5.94
C THR A 109 -1.70 6.51 6.07
N GLY A 110 -2.35 7.46 5.39
CA GLY A 110 -1.95 8.88 5.45
C GLY A 110 -2.14 9.55 6.82
N ASP A 111 -3.03 8.99 7.67
CA ASP A 111 -3.38 9.48 9.01
C ASP A 111 -2.29 9.32 10.05
#